data_AF-A0A9P9N215-F1
#
_entry.id   AF-A0A9P9N215-F1
#
_cell.length_a   1.000
_cell.length_b   1.000
_cell.length_c   1.000
_cell.angle_alpha   90.00
_cell.angle_beta   90.00
_cell.angle_gamma   90.00
#
_symmetry.space_group_name_H-M   'P 1'
#
loop_
_entity.id
_entity.type
_entity.pdbx_description
1 polymer ?
#
loop_
_entity_poly.entity_id
_entity_poly.type
_entity_poly.pdbx_seq_one_letter_code
_entity_poly.pdbx_strand_id
1 'polypeptide(L)' 'MLFNSLIVLALLQLTAAQSGRKPVSRNARCGKGFGGQTCQGSKWGNCCSQYGYCGSTRDYCDVANKCQKDFGTCNGQ' A
#
# COMPACT_ATOMS: atom_id res chain seq x y z
N MET A 1 -47.86 4.03 12.48
CA MET A 1 -47.04 2.82 12.76
C MET A 1 -46.59 2.10 11.48
N LEU A 2 -46.38 2.74 10.33
CA LEU A 2 -46.05 2.01 9.09
C LEU A 2 -45.16 2.80 8.10
N PHE A 3 -44.21 3.62 8.58
CA PHE A 3 -43.23 4.31 7.70
C PHE A 3 -41.79 3.77 7.83
N ASN A 4 -41.61 2.55 8.36
CA ASN A 4 -40.29 1.98 8.64
C ASN A 4 -40.21 0.49 8.24
N SER A 5 -40.37 0.17 6.95
CA SER A 5 -40.16 -1.22 6.49
C SER A 5 -39.58 -1.44 5.10
N LEU A 6 -39.13 -0.39 4.39
CA LEU A 6 -38.51 -0.56 3.07
C LEU A 6 -37.09 0.01 2.92
N ILE A 7 -36.58 0.74 3.92
CA ILE A 7 -35.22 1.33 3.83
C ILE A 7 -34.17 0.47 4.57
N VAL A 8 -34.59 -0.45 5.45
CA VAL A 8 -33.65 -1.24 6.28
C VAL A 8 -33.05 -2.46 5.54
N LEU A 9 -33.60 -2.86 4.39
CA LEU A 9 -33.07 -3.95 3.56
C LEU A 9 -31.99 -3.50 2.55
N ALA A 10 -31.71 -2.20 2.43
CA ALA A 10 -30.68 -1.67 1.53
C ALA A 10 -29.35 -1.34 2.24
N LEU A 11 -29.19 -1.69 3.52
CA LEU A 11 -27.98 -1.41 4.31
C LEU A 11 -26.94 -2.54 4.26
N LEU A 12 -27.14 -3.62 3.49
CA LEU A 12 -26.24 -4.78 3.55
C LEU A 12 -25.03 -4.73 2.61
N GLN A 13 -24.86 -3.77 1.71
CA GLN A 13 -23.76 -3.83 0.74
C GLN A 13 -23.18 -2.48 0.33
N LEU A 14 -22.42 -1.83 1.21
CA LEU A 14 -21.39 -0.86 0.78
C LEU A 14 -20.16 -0.87 1.70
N THR A 15 -19.62 -2.06 1.99
CA THR A 15 -18.17 -2.12 2.21
C THR A 15 -17.52 -2.06 0.84
N ALA A 16 -17.34 -0.84 0.32
CA ALA A 16 -16.43 -0.63 -0.79
C ALA A 16 -15.08 -1.22 -0.36
N ALA A 17 -14.68 -2.34 -0.96
CA ALA A 17 -13.31 -2.82 -0.89
C ALA A 17 -12.47 -1.76 -1.59
N GLN A 18 -12.09 -0.71 -0.86
CA GLN A 18 -11.10 0.22 -1.32
C GLN A 18 -9.84 -0.63 -1.46
N SER A 19 -9.54 -1.01 -2.69
CA SER A 19 -8.18 -1.29 -3.13
C SER A 19 -7.41 0.02 -2.93
N GLY A 20 -7.09 0.29 -1.66
CA GLY A 20 -6.63 1.57 -1.17
C GLY A 20 -5.28 1.87 -1.78
N ARG A 21 -5.22 2.92 -2.60
CA ARG A 21 -3.93 3.44 -3.05
C ARG A 21 -3.14 3.82 -1.80
N LYS A 22 -2.02 3.12 -1.58
CA LYS A 22 -1.11 3.41 -0.48
C LYS A 22 -0.54 4.82 -0.64
N PRO A 23 -0.36 5.59 0.45
CA PRO A 23 0.24 6.92 0.35
C PRO A 23 1.68 6.82 -0.15
N VAL A 24 2.06 7.66 -1.11
CA VAL A 24 3.44 7.69 -1.62
C VAL A 24 4.37 8.24 -0.56
N SER A 25 5.53 7.61 -0.38
CA SER A 25 6.55 8.02 0.58
C SER A 25 7.02 9.45 0.31
N ARG A 26 7.11 10.24 1.39
CA ARG A 26 7.60 11.64 1.38
C ARG A 26 8.89 11.83 2.19
N ASN A 27 9.42 10.77 2.79
CA ASN A 27 10.57 10.80 3.68
C ASN A 27 11.48 9.57 3.51
N ALA A 28 11.41 8.92 2.33
CA ALA A 28 12.07 7.67 2.02
C ALA A 28 11.68 6.45 2.87
N ARG A 29 10.64 6.53 3.72
CA ARG A 29 10.12 5.37 4.47
C ARG A 29 8.96 4.70 3.76
N CYS A 30 8.84 3.39 3.93
CA CYS A 30 7.78 2.58 3.32
C CYS A 30 7.49 1.36 4.18
N GLY A 31 6.34 0.72 3.94
CA GLY A 31 5.96 -0.48 4.67
C GLY A 31 4.90 -0.25 5.74
N LYS A 32 4.38 -1.36 6.28
CA LYS A 32 3.32 -1.34 7.30
C LYS A 32 3.72 -0.53 8.54
N GLY A 33 4.98 -0.59 8.94
CA GLY A 33 5.51 0.15 10.11
C GLY A 33 5.63 1.66 9.91
N PHE A 34 5.44 2.18 8.70
CA PHE A 34 5.63 3.59 8.36
C PHE A 34 4.37 4.19 7.75
N GLY A 35 3.22 3.92 8.38
CA GLY A 35 1.92 4.42 7.92
C GLY A 35 1.43 3.77 6.63
N GLY A 36 1.96 2.59 6.28
CA GLY A 36 1.56 1.85 5.09
C GLY A 36 1.97 2.51 3.77
N GLN A 37 2.99 3.36 3.79
CA GLN A 37 3.45 4.12 2.63
C GLN A 37 4.11 3.23 1.58
N THR A 38 3.93 3.58 0.30
CA THR A 38 4.56 2.93 -0.87
C THR A 38 5.70 3.78 -1.43
N CYS A 39 6.72 3.11 -1.98
CA CYS A 39 7.79 3.76 -2.74
C CYS A 39 7.40 4.03 -4.20
N GLN A 40 6.33 3.43 -4.71
CA GLN A 40 5.90 3.62 -6.10
C GLN A 40 5.58 5.10 -6.37
N GLY A 41 6.29 5.71 -7.32
CA GLY A 41 6.18 7.13 -7.66
C GLY A 41 6.96 8.06 -6.74
N SER A 42 7.79 7.52 -5.84
CA SER A 42 8.62 8.31 -4.94
C SER A 42 9.98 8.68 -5.56
N LYS A 43 10.54 9.82 -5.18
CA LYS A 43 11.81 10.33 -5.73
C LYS A 43 13.05 9.51 -5.33
N TRP A 44 12.94 8.68 -4.29
CA TRP A 44 14.03 7.83 -3.82
C TRP A 44 14.12 6.50 -4.57
N GLY A 45 13.10 6.16 -5.37
CA GLY A 45 12.99 4.90 -6.07
C GLY A 45 11.69 4.18 -5.76
N ASN A 46 11.41 3.13 -6.53
CA ASN A 46 10.11 2.43 -6.50
C ASN A 46 10.11 1.18 -5.61
N CYS A 47 11.26 0.77 -5.07
CA CYS A 47 11.39 -0.45 -4.30
C CYS A 47 11.37 -0.15 -2.80
N CYS A 48 10.69 -0.99 -2.02
CA CYS A 48 10.66 -0.88 -0.57
C CYS A 48 11.52 -1.99 0.03
N SER A 49 12.67 -1.66 0.62
CA SER A 49 13.56 -2.66 1.22
C SER A 49 12.94 -3.33 2.45
N GLN A 50 13.54 -4.43 2.88
CA GLN A 50 13.15 -5.11 4.13
C GLN A 50 13.23 -4.22 5.37
N TYR A 51 14.08 -3.20 5.32
CA TYR A 51 14.28 -2.23 6.39
C TYR A 51 13.27 -1.06 6.35
N GLY A 52 12.34 -1.06 5.39
CA GLY A 52 11.33 -0.02 5.25
C GLY A 52 11.88 1.29 4.69
N TYR A 53 12.82 1.20 3.74
CA TYR A 53 13.36 2.34 3.01
C TYR A 53 13.11 2.23 1.51
N CYS A 54 12.89 3.38 0.87
CA CYS A 54 12.75 3.48 -0.58
C CYS A 54 14.11 3.57 -1.28
N GLY A 55 14.23 2.82 -2.39
CA GLY A 55 15.42 2.81 -3.23
C GLY A 55 15.14 2.23 -4.62
N SER A 56 16.19 2.17 -5.45
CA SER A 56 16.14 1.64 -6.83
C SER A 56 17.24 0.61 -7.15
N THR A 57 18.13 0.30 -6.20
CA THR A 57 19.20 -0.69 -6.41
C THR A 57 18.72 -2.09 -5.99
N ARG A 58 19.45 -3.13 -6.42
CA ARG A 58 19.21 -4.54 -6.04
C ARG A 58 18.99 -4.78 -4.55
N ASP A 59 19.72 -4.08 -3.68
CA ASP A 59 19.55 -4.20 -2.23
C ASP A 59 18.13 -3.82 -1.75
N TYR A 60 17.45 -2.95 -2.50
CA TYR A 60 16.08 -2.53 -2.24
C TYR A 60 15.05 -3.34 -3.04
N CYS A 61 15.39 -3.72 -4.27
CA CYS A 61 14.46 -4.25 -5.27
C CYS A 61 14.45 -5.79 -5.37
N ASP A 62 15.50 -6.47 -4.91
CA ASP A 62 15.57 -7.92 -5.00
C ASP A 62 14.60 -8.57 -4.01
N VAL A 63 13.83 -9.53 -4.53
CA VAL A 63 13.00 -10.41 -3.69
C VAL A 63 13.86 -11.21 -2.72
N ALA A 64 15.09 -11.57 -3.12
CA ALA A 64 16.08 -12.24 -2.27
C ALA A 64 16.45 -11.39 -1.03
N ASN A 65 16.55 -10.08 -1.20
CA ASN A 65 16.80 -9.09 -0.15
C ASN A 65 15.53 -8.65 0.61
N LYS A 66 14.46 -9.46 0.52
CA LYS A 66 13.15 -9.26 1.17
C LYS A 66 12.51 -7.90 0.87
N CYS A 67 12.60 -7.46 -0.38
CA CYS A 67 11.80 -6.33 -0.86
C CYS A 67 10.30 -6.52 -0.53
N GLN A 68 9.68 -5.49 0.05
CA GLN A 68 8.29 -5.50 0.47
C GLN A 68 7.35 -5.22 -0.72
N LYS A 69 6.94 -6.28 -1.43
CA LYS A 69 6.10 -6.22 -2.65
C LYS A 69 4.79 -5.45 -2.52
N ASP A 70 4.23 -5.35 -1.31
CA ASP A 70 2.99 -4.62 -1.08
C ASP A 70 3.24 -3.10 -0.99
N PHE A 71 4.50 -2.66 -0.94
CA PHE A 71 4.90 -1.26 -0.74
C PHE A 71 5.93 -0.79 -1.77
N GLY A 72 6.22 -1.59 -2.79
CA GLY A 72 7.17 -1.26 -3.85
C GLY A 72 7.20 -2.29 -4.98
N THR A 73 7.93 -1.96 -6.05
CA THR A 73 8.15 -2.86 -7.20
C THR A 73 9.39 -3.73 -6.94
N CYS A 74 9.20 -5.04 -6.77
CA CYS A 74 10.27 -5.97 -6.39
C CYS A 74 10.64 -6.92 -7.55
N ASN A 75 11.27 -6.39 -8.60
CA ASN A 75 11.61 -7.16 -9.80
C ASN A 75 13.12 -7.45 -9.94
N GLY A 76 13.92 -7.13 -8.92
CA GLY A 76 15.37 -7.29 -8.93
C GLY A 76 16.09 -6.49 -10.03
N GLN A 77 15.99 -5.15 -9.94
CA GLN A 77 16.60 -4.19 -10.88
C GLN A 77 18.12 -4.16 -10.73
#